data_AF-A0A423GV41-F1
#
_entry.id   AF-A0A423GV41-F1
#
_cell.length_a   1.000
_cell.length_b   1.000
_cell.length_c   1.000
_cell.angle_alpha   90.00
_cell.angle_beta   90.00
_cell.angle_gamma   90.00
#
_symmetry.space_group_name_H-M   'P 1'
#
loop_
_entity.id
_entity.type
_entity.pdbx_description
1 polymer ?
#
loop_
_entity_poly.entity_id
_entity_poly.type
_entity_poly.pdbx_seq_one_letter_code
_entity_poly.pdbx_strand_id
1 'polypeptide(L)'
;MWTEKDIAWAALYLSLILLAPATYKFARVFFRYIFNRFISDEDVIVIYAQNGVMTSKIKISKYSDGRIVKTLLSLDSETHKDE
;
A
#
# COMPACT_ATOMS: atom_id res chain seq x y z
N MET A 1 47.33 15.88 -17.91
CA MET A 1 46.93 14.89 -18.93
C MET A 1 45.87 14.03 -18.28
N TRP A 2 44.68 13.91 -18.88
CA TRP A 2 43.63 13.07 -18.30
C TRP A 2 44.03 11.61 -18.44
N THR A 3 43.85 10.84 -17.37
CA THR A 3 44.16 9.41 -17.39
C THR A 3 42.97 8.63 -17.96
N GLU A 4 43.22 7.44 -18.49
CA GLU A 4 42.16 6.57 -19.01
C GLU A 4 41.07 6.27 -17.96
N LYS A 5 41.46 6.25 -16.67
CA LYS A 5 40.53 6.09 -15.55
C LYS A 5 39.57 7.27 -15.42
N ASP A 6 40.04 8.50 -15.62
CA ASP A 6 39.21 9.71 -15.51
C ASP A 6 38.14 9.72 -16.61
N ILE A 7 38.50 9.26 -17.81
CA ILE A 7 37.59 9.14 -18.96
C ILE A 7 36.55 8.05 -18.71
N ALA A 8 36.97 6.90 -18.16
CA ALA A 8 36.05 5.81 -17.83
C ALA A 8 35.01 6.21 -16.78
N TRP A 9 35.43 6.91 -15.71
CA TRP A 9 34.51 7.42 -14.69
C TRP A 9 33.54 8.45 -15.26
N ALA A 10 34.02 9.38 -16.10
CA ALA A 10 33.17 10.37 -16.74
C ALA A 10 32.09 9.72 -17.61
N ALA A 11 32.44 8.70 -18.40
CA ALA A 11 31.49 7.95 -19.22
C ALA A 11 30.46 7.22 -18.36
N LEU A 12 30.88 6.63 -17.23
CA LEU A 12 30.00 5.96 -16.29
C LEU A 12 28.98 6.94 -15.68
N TYR A 13 29.43 8.09 -15.18
CA TYR A 13 28.54 9.12 -14.63
C TYR A 13 27.57 9.66 -15.68
N LEU A 14 28.04 9.91 -16.90
CA LEU A 14 27.20 10.36 -18.01
C LEU A 14 26.09 9.34 -18.31
N SER A 15 26.45 8.05 -18.39
CA SER A 15 25.47 6.98 -18.62
C SER A 15 24.44 6.91 -17.49
N LEU A 16 24.86 7.11 -16.23
CA LEU A 16 23.97 7.10 -15.08
C LEU A 16 22.96 8.26 -15.13
N ILE A 17 23.42 9.44 -15.53
CA ILE A 17 22.57 10.63 -15.70
C ILE A 17 21.54 10.42 -16.80
N LEU A 18 21.95 9.84 -17.94
CA LEU A 18 21.05 9.55 -19.05
C LEU A 18 20.03 8.46 -18.71
N LEU A 19 20.41 7.47 -17.89
CA LEU A 19 19.52 6.40 -17.43
C LEU A 19 18.60 6.84 -16.28
N ALA A 20 18.96 7.87 -15.51
CA ALA A 20 18.18 8.36 -14.37
C ALA A 20 16.66 8.56 -14.64
N PRO A 21 16.22 9.20 -15.74
CA PRO A 21 14.78 9.35 -16.00
C PRO A 21 14.08 8.02 -16.31
N ALA A 22 14.77 7.08 -16.96
CA ALA A 22 14.22 5.75 -17.26
C ALA A 22 14.13 4.89 -15.97
N THR A 23 15.18 4.90 -15.16
CA THR A 23 15.20 4.18 -13.88
C THR A 23 14.18 4.75 -12.90
N TYR A 24 13.96 6.07 -12.86
CA TYR A 24 12.89 6.67 -12.06
C TYR A 24 11.49 6.20 -12.47
N LYS A 25 11.19 6.20 -13.79
CA LYS A 25 9.89 5.71 -14.29
C LYS A 25 9.68 4.24 -13.94
N PHE A 26 10.70 3.41 -14.14
CA PHE A 26 10.63 1.99 -13.82
C PHE A 26 10.45 1.75 -12.32
N ALA A 27 11.28 2.39 -11.49
CA ALA A 27 11.19 2.30 -10.04
C ALA A 27 9.80 2.71 -9.54
N ARG A 28 9.23 3.80 -10.07
CA ARG A 28 7.88 4.25 -9.67
C ARG A 28 6.80 3.19 -9.94
N VAL A 29 6.84 2.53 -11.10
CA VAL A 29 5.88 1.47 -11.43
C VAL A 29 6.14 0.24 -10.58
N PHE A 30 7.40 -0.13 -10.40
CA PHE A 30 7.81 -1.27 -9.59
C PHE A 30 7.38 -1.12 -8.12
N PHE A 31 7.65 0.03 -7.50
CA PHE A 31 7.20 0.32 -6.14
C PHE A 31 5.68 0.34 -6.05
N ARG A 32 4.98 0.95 -7.02
CA ARG A 32 3.51 0.89 -7.05
C ARG A 32 3.01 -0.55 -7.10
N TYR A 33 3.64 -1.40 -7.91
CA TYR A 33 3.28 -2.81 -8.01
C TYR A 33 3.56 -3.57 -6.71
N ILE A 34 4.75 -3.39 -6.13
CA ILE A 34 5.13 -4.03 -4.86
C ILE A 34 4.18 -3.59 -3.75
N PHE A 35 3.96 -2.28 -3.58
CA PHE A 35 3.07 -1.80 -2.54
C PHE A 35 1.64 -2.29 -2.76
N ASN A 36 1.13 -2.29 -3.99
CA ASN A 36 -0.22 -2.82 -4.25
C ASN A 36 -0.33 -4.35 -4.10
N ARG A 37 0.78 -5.08 -4.20
CA ARG A 37 0.81 -6.55 -4.07
C ARG A 37 1.07 -7.03 -2.64
N PHE A 38 1.88 -6.30 -1.89
CA PHE A 38 2.37 -6.72 -0.57
C PHE A 38 1.83 -5.88 0.59
N ILE A 39 1.53 -4.59 0.38
CA ILE A 39 0.61 -3.88 1.27
C ILE A 39 -0.77 -4.32 0.80
N SER A 40 -1.16 -5.51 1.28
CA SER A 40 -2.54 -5.96 1.21
C SER A 40 -3.42 -4.79 1.64
N ASP A 41 -4.50 -4.55 0.91
CA ASP A 41 -5.60 -3.71 1.39
C ASP A 41 -6.12 -4.38 2.67
N GLU A 42 -5.44 -4.15 3.79
CA GLU A 42 -5.82 -4.70 5.08
C GLU A 42 -7.21 -4.16 5.36
N ASP A 43 -8.17 -5.08 5.39
CA ASP A 43 -9.55 -4.78 5.75
C ASP A 43 -9.54 -4.07 7.10
N VAL A 44 -9.76 -2.75 7.10
CA VAL A 44 -9.76 -1.97 8.34
C VAL A 44 -11.12 -2.21 9.01
N ILE A 45 -11.09 -2.92 10.13
CA ILE A 45 -12.28 -3.15 10.95
C ILE A 45 -12.31 -2.09 12.04
N VAL A 46 -13.27 -1.17 11.95
CA VAL A 46 -13.54 -0.18 12.99
C VAL A 46 -14.63 -0.74 13.90
N ILE A 47 -14.30 -0.88 15.19
CA ILE A 47 -15.23 -1.31 16.23
C ILE A 47 -15.58 -0.08 17.07
N TYR A 48 -16.86 0.27 17.10
CA TYR A 48 -17.36 1.27 18.04
C TYR A 48 -17.86 0.55 19.29
N ALA A 49 -17.34 0.94 20.44
CA ALA A 49 -17.78 0.44 21.74
C ALA A 49 -18.13 1.63 22.65
N GLN A 50 -19.23 1.49 23.39
CA GLN A 50 -19.64 2.45 24.41
C GLN A 50 -19.72 1.70 25.74
N ASN A 51 -19.02 2.19 26.75
CA ASN A 51 -18.92 1.54 28.08
C ASN A 51 -18.46 0.07 28.02
N GLY A 52 -17.58 -0.28 27.09
CA GLY A 52 -17.07 -1.65 26.91
C GLY A 52 -18.01 -2.58 26.14
N VAL A 53 -19.22 -2.15 25.79
CA VAL A 53 -20.17 -2.90 24.95
C VAL A 53 -20.01 -2.46 23.50
N MET A 54 -19.82 -3.42 22.61
CA MET A 54 -19.69 -3.16 21.17
C MET A 54 -21.05 -2.75 20.57
N THR A 55 -21.11 -1.57 19.95
CA THR A 55 -22.35 -0.98 19.42
C THR A 55 -22.44 -1.03 17.90
N SER A 56 -21.30 -1.01 17.20
CA SER A 56 -21.28 -1.22 15.74
C SER A 56 -19.91 -1.72 15.25
N LYS A 57 -19.95 -2.46 14.13
CA LYS A 57 -18.76 -2.91 13.41
C LYS A 57 -18.81 -2.41 11.99
N ILE A 58 -17.82 -1.65 11.57
CA ILE A 58 -17.70 -1.18 10.19
C ILE A 58 -16.46 -1.84 9.58
N LYS A 59 -16.65 -2.55 8.47
CA LYS A 59 -15.55 -3.04 7.66
C LYS A 59 -15.30 -2.05 6.53
N ILE A 60 -14.08 -1.53 6.46
CA ILE A 60 -13.62 -0.69 5.35
C ILE A 60 -12.70 -1.56 4.51
N SER A 61 -13.23 -2.04 3.40
CA SER A 61 -12.46 -2.79 2.41
C SER A 61 -12.07 -1.85 1.29
N LYS A 62 -10.78 -1.81 0.98
CA LYS A 62 -10.27 -1.13 -0.21
C LYS A 62 -10.00 -2.20 -1.26
N TYR A 63 -10.52 -1.99 -2.45
CA TYR A 63 -10.34 -2.92 -3.56
C TYR A 63 -9.17 -2.48 -4.43
N SER A 64 -8.59 -3.43 -5.18
CA SER A 64 -7.48 -3.20 -6.11
C SER A 64 -7.74 -2.11 -7.16
N ASP A 65 -9.02 -1.79 -7.43
CA ASP A 65 -9.46 -0.71 -8.31
C ASP A 65 -9.51 0.68 -7.63
N GLY A 66 -9.09 0.78 -6.37
CA GLY A 66 -9.08 2.01 -5.58
C GLY A 66 -10.44 2.42 -5.01
N ARG A 67 -11.49 1.61 -5.23
CA ARG A 67 -12.81 1.81 -4.63
C ARG A 67 -12.76 1.49 -3.13
N ILE A 68 -13.31 2.38 -2.31
CA ILE A 68 -13.45 2.19 -0.87
C ILE A 68 -14.92 1.86 -0.61
N VAL A 69 -15.19 0.65 -0.07
CA VAL A 69 -16.53 0.23 0.31
C VAL A 69 -16.61 0.17 1.83
N LYS A 70 -17.61 0.85 2.38
CA LYS A 70 -17.95 0.77 3.80
C LYS A 70 -19.11 -0.21 3.94
N THR A 71 -18.85 -1.34 4.57
CA THR A 71 -19.88 -2.33 4.87
C THR A 71 -20.18 -2.24 6.37
N LEU A 72 -21.41 -1.84 6.71
CA LEU A 72 -21.92 -1.98 8.06
C LEU A 72 -22.15 -3.47 8.31
N LEU A 73 -21.39 -4.05 9.23
CA LEU A 73 -21.66 -5.39 9.72
C LEU A 73 -22.64 -5.20 10.89
N SER A 74 -23.90 -5.59 10.67
CA SER A 74 -24.89 -5.68 11.73
C SER A 74 -24.31 -6.52 12.87
N LEU A 75 -24.48 -6.08 14.13
CA LEU A 75 -24.21 -6.97 15.25
C LEU A 75 -25.21 -8.11 15.17
N ASP A 76 -24.72 -9.31 14.92
CA ASP A 76 -25.52 -10.52 15.00
C ASP A 76 -25.94 -10.67 16.47
N SER A 77 -27.18 -10.33 16.76
CA SER A 77 -27.80 -10.56 18.06
C SER A 77 -28.31 -12.00 18.09
N GLU A 78 -27.40 -12.96 18.03
CA GLU A 78 -27.68 -14.34 18.40
C GLU A 78 -26.73 -14.73 19.52
N THR A 79 -27.19 -14.55 20.76
CA THR A 79 -27.21 -15.58 21.83
C THR A 79 -27.61 -14.91 23.16
N HIS A 80 -28.91 -14.79 23.39
CA HIS A 80 -29.50 -14.99 24.72
C HIS A 80 -30.90 -15.57 24.54
N LYS A 81 -30.94 -16.78 24.00
CA LYS A 81 -31.89 -17.78 24.43
C LYS A 81 -31.06 -18.74 25.25
N ASP A 82 -31.30 -18.78 26.55
CA ASP A 82 -31.59 -20.02 27.25
C ASP A 82 -32.21 -19.63 28.59
N GLU A 83 -33.31 -20.32 28.86
CA GLU A 83 -34.26 -20.21 29.97
C GLU A 83 -33.64 -20.54 31.33
#